data_AF-A0A923PR45-F1
#
_entry.id   AF-A0A923PR45-F1
#
_cell.length_a   1.000
_cell.length_b   1.000
_cell.length_c   1.000
_cell.angle_alpha   90.00
_cell.angle_beta   90.00
_cell.angle_gamma   90.00
#
_symmetry.space_group_name_H-M   'P 1'
#
loop_
_entity.id
_entity.type
_entity.pdbx_description
1 polymer ?
#
loop_
_entity_poly.entity_id
_entity_poly.type
_entity_poly.pdbx_seq_one_letter_code
_entity_poly.pdbx_strand_id
1 'polypeptide(L)'
;MRRILILRGGALGDFTVTLPALAALRAAFPTAHIELAGNATAAALAVNRGLVDAAHSQHESRWAALYNPAPLPPDFAAWLTSFDLILNFWPDPDGTLTRRFPLHPAQRFLTAPAHPSHPPAAAHYCAPLQQLGIITAAHFYLLGVGRGRRNPPSPLSAP
;
A
#
# COMPACT_ATOMS: atom_id res chain seq x y z
N MET A 1 0.98 12.25 -10.29
CA MET A 1 1.45 11.74 -8.98
C MET A 1 2.75 10.98 -9.20
N ARG A 2 3.76 11.22 -8.38
CA ARG A 2 5.10 10.60 -8.45
C ARG A 2 5.32 9.63 -7.30
N ARG A 3 4.81 9.91 -6.10
CA ARG A 3 4.98 9.05 -4.91
C ARG A 3 3.63 8.79 -4.24
N ILE A 4 3.33 7.52 -3.96
CA ILE A 4 2.07 7.08 -3.36
C ILE A 4 2.35 6.18 -2.16
N LEU A 5 1.71 6.45 -1.02
CA LEU A 5 1.75 5.59 0.16
C LEU A 5 0.38 4.96 0.39
N ILE A 6 0.34 3.65 0.60
CA ILE A 6 -0.87 2.91 0.92
C ILE A 6 -0.77 2.39 2.34
N LEU A 7 -1.69 2.77 3.21
CA LEU A 7 -1.79 2.29 4.58
C LEU A 7 -2.84 1.18 4.63
N ARG A 8 -2.40 -0.09 4.59
CA ARG A 8 -3.31 -1.24 4.52
C ARG A 8 -2.80 -2.38 5.39
N GLY A 9 -3.34 -2.46 6.59
CA GLY A 9 -3.03 -3.51 7.55
C GLY A 9 -3.85 -4.78 7.35
N GLY A 10 -3.60 -5.80 8.16
CA GLY A 10 -4.37 -7.05 8.19
C GLY A 10 -3.55 -8.30 7.90
N ALA A 11 -4.23 -9.41 7.60
CA ALA A 11 -3.62 -10.70 7.31
C ALA A 11 -3.35 -10.93 5.81
N LEU A 12 -2.99 -12.16 5.43
CA LEU A 12 -2.75 -12.53 4.04
C LEU A 12 -4.00 -12.43 3.15
N GLY A 13 -5.14 -12.99 3.56
CA GLY A 13 -6.37 -12.99 2.75
C GLY A 13 -6.89 -11.57 2.50
N ASP A 14 -6.79 -10.78 3.55
CA ASP A 14 -6.92 -9.33 3.60
C ASP A 14 -6.06 -8.64 2.51
N PHE A 15 -4.78 -8.96 2.42
CA PHE A 15 -3.90 -8.41 1.37
C PHE A 15 -4.33 -8.89 -0.03
N THR A 16 -4.71 -10.16 -0.17
CA THR A 16 -5.15 -10.75 -1.45
C THR A 16 -6.31 -9.98 -2.05
N VAL A 17 -7.30 -9.59 -1.26
CA VAL A 17 -8.46 -8.81 -1.76
C VAL A 17 -8.10 -7.35 -2.09
N THR A 18 -6.93 -6.86 -1.70
CA THR A 18 -6.42 -5.54 -2.09
C THR A 18 -5.64 -5.56 -3.41
N LEU A 19 -5.20 -6.72 -3.91
CA LEU A 19 -4.41 -6.84 -5.15
C LEU A 19 -5.04 -6.16 -6.37
N PRO A 20 -6.37 -6.25 -6.63
CA PRO A 20 -6.97 -5.57 -7.77
C PRO A 20 -6.82 -4.05 -7.70
N ALA A 21 -6.93 -3.47 -6.49
CA ALA A 21 -6.72 -2.03 -6.28
C ALA A 21 -5.26 -1.63 -6.52
N LEU A 22 -4.29 -2.44 -6.05
CA LEU A 22 -2.86 -2.21 -6.32
C LEU A 22 -2.56 -2.26 -7.82
N ALA A 23 -3.16 -3.23 -8.54
CA ALA A 23 -3.00 -3.37 -9.98
C ALA A 23 -3.60 -2.19 -10.75
N ALA A 24 -4.80 -1.75 -10.39
CA ALA A 24 -5.44 -0.59 -10.99
C ALA A 24 -4.62 0.69 -10.75
N LEU A 25 -4.10 0.87 -9.53
CA LEU A 25 -3.26 2.00 -9.18
C LEU A 25 -1.94 2.02 -9.95
N ARG A 26 -1.26 0.87 -10.06
CA ARG A 26 -0.04 0.73 -10.87
C ARG A 26 -0.31 0.99 -12.35
N ALA A 27 -1.43 0.51 -12.89
CA ALA A 27 -1.81 0.76 -14.28
C ALA A 27 -2.08 2.26 -14.55
N ALA A 28 -2.72 2.95 -13.61
CA ALA A 28 -3.00 4.38 -13.71
C ALA A 28 -1.74 5.25 -13.54
N PHE A 29 -0.79 4.82 -12.72
CA PHE A 29 0.48 5.52 -12.48
C PHE A 29 1.69 4.60 -12.69
N PRO A 30 2.03 4.25 -13.95
CA PRO A 30 3.06 3.25 -14.24
C PRO A 30 4.44 3.58 -13.65
N THR A 31 4.79 4.87 -13.61
CA THR A 31 6.10 5.36 -13.16
C THR A 31 6.11 5.88 -11.72
N ALA A 32 4.98 5.83 -11.02
CA ALA A 32 4.95 6.29 -9.63
C ALA A 32 5.70 5.31 -8.72
N HIS A 33 6.39 5.85 -7.72
CA HIS A 33 6.93 5.06 -6.63
C HIS A 33 5.82 4.80 -5.61
N ILE A 34 5.38 3.55 -5.48
CA ILE A 34 4.26 3.12 -4.65
C ILE A 34 4.80 2.33 -3.47
N GLU A 35 4.55 2.80 -2.26
CA GLU A 35 4.96 2.14 -1.02
C GLU A 35 3.72 1.65 -0.26
N LEU A 36 3.79 0.48 0.37
CA LEU A 36 2.68 -0.11 1.14
C LEU A 36 3.11 -0.34 2.59
N ALA A 37 2.44 0.30 3.54
CA ALA A 37 2.57 -0.01 4.97
C ALA A 37 1.47 -0.99 5.39
N GLY A 38 1.85 -2.20 5.82
CA GLY A 38 0.90 -3.29 5.98
C GLY A 38 1.53 -4.61 6.41
N ASN A 39 0.91 -5.73 6.00
CA ASN A 39 1.54 -7.04 6.15
C ASN A 39 2.71 -7.17 5.16
N ALA A 40 3.91 -6.77 5.58
CA ALA A 40 5.09 -6.74 4.71
C ALA A 40 5.42 -8.11 4.09
N THR A 41 5.21 -9.21 4.82
CA THR A 41 5.40 -10.58 4.32
C THR A 41 4.46 -10.89 3.17
N ALA A 42 3.17 -10.59 3.30
CA ALA A 42 2.21 -10.77 2.21
C ALA A 42 2.50 -9.79 1.05
N ALA A 43 2.82 -8.54 1.37
CA ALA A 43 3.11 -7.49 0.41
C ALA A 43 4.36 -7.75 -0.44
N ALA A 44 5.27 -8.64 0.00
CA ALA A 44 6.37 -9.12 -0.82
C ALA A 44 5.89 -9.71 -2.16
N LEU A 45 4.67 -10.27 -2.22
CA LEU A 45 4.06 -10.72 -3.48
C LEU A 45 3.81 -9.56 -4.44
N ALA A 46 3.29 -8.43 -3.94
CA ALA A 46 3.07 -7.23 -4.74
C ALA A 46 4.40 -6.59 -5.18
N VAL A 47 5.42 -6.59 -4.31
CA VAL A 47 6.78 -6.13 -4.66
C VAL A 47 7.36 -6.98 -5.78
N ASN A 48 7.34 -8.30 -5.64
CA ASN A 48 7.85 -9.23 -6.64
C ASN A 48 7.08 -9.17 -7.98
N ARG A 49 5.84 -8.70 -7.95
CA ARG A 49 4.99 -8.48 -9.13
C ARG A 49 5.12 -7.08 -9.73
N GLY A 50 5.90 -6.19 -9.12
CA GLY A 50 6.04 -4.79 -9.56
C GLY A 50 4.77 -3.96 -9.37
N LEU A 51 3.84 -4.39 -8.51
CA LEU A 51 2.65 -3.61 -8.18
C LEU A 51 3.01 -2.45 -7.25
N VAL A 52 3.88 -2.71 -6.28
CA VAL A 52 4.44 -1.72 -5.34
C VAL A 52 5.96 -1.81 -5.36
N ASP A 53 6.64 -0.72 -5.05
CA ASP A 53 8.10 -0.61 -5.07
C ASP A 53 8.72 -0.96 -3.71
N ALA A 54 8.00 -0.70 -2.61
CA ALA A 54 8.44 -1.05 -1.26
C ALA A 54 7.26 -1.47 -0.37
N ALA A 55 7.57 -2.30 0.62
CA ALA A 55 6.64 -2.71 1.67
C ALA A 55 7.25 -2.45 3.04
N HIS A 56 6.44 -1.87 3.94
CA HIS A 56 6.79 -1.58 5.32
C HIS A 56 5.89 -2.36 6.26
N SER A 57 6.43 -2.85 7.36
CA SER A 57 5.65 -3.62 8.31
C SER A 57 4.73 -2.70 9.10
N GLN A 58 3.44 -3.05 9.18
CA GLN A 58 2.46 -2.38 10.04
C GLN A 58 2.85 -2.40 11.53
N HIS A 59 3.82 -3.22 11.92
CA HIS A 59 4.32 -3.33 13.29
C HIS A 59 5.54 -2.44 13.58
N GLU A 60 5.98 -1.60 12.64
CA GLU A 60 7.06 -0.65 12.91
C GLU A 60 6.61 0.43 13.90
N SER A 61 7.49 0.75 14.85
CA SER A 61 7.19 1.70 15.93
C SER A 61 6.88 3.12 15.44
N ARG A 62 7.42 3.53 14.29
CA ARG A 62 7.21 4.88 13.73
C ARG A 62 5.73 5.21 13.49
N TRP A 63 4.88 4.21 13.22
CA TRP A 63 3.46 4.43 12.97
C TRP A 63 2.72 4.97 14.20
N ALA A 64 3.20 4.68 15.41
CA ALA A 64 2.62 5.21 16.64
C ALA A 64 2.64 6.75 16.69
N ALA A 65 3.61 7.40 16.02
CA ALA A 65 3.66 8.86 15.95
C ALA A 65 2.45 9.46 15.24
N LEU A 66 1.79 8.73 14.32
CA LEU A 66 0.57 9.20 13.66
C LEU A 66 -0.61 9.36 14.61
N TYR A 67 -0.61 8.61 15.73
CA TYR A 67 -1.70 8.58 16.71
C TYR A 67 -1.40 9.39 17.99
N ASN A 68 -0.19 9.91 18.14
CA ASN A 68 0.19 10.80 19.23
C ASN A 68 -0.22 12.25 18.87
N PRO A 69 -0.63 13.12 19.81
CA PRO A 69 -0.84 14.56 19.51
C PRO A 69 0.45 15.35 19.29
N ALA A 70 1.60 14.86 19.76
CA ALA A 70 2.90 15.53 19.62
C ALA A 70 3.32 15.72 18.15
N PRO A 71 4.24 16.65 17.84
CA PRO A 71 4.82 16.77 16.51
C PRO A 71 5.41 15.45 16.02
N LEU A 72 5.28 15.18 14.71
CA LEU A 72 5.92 14.03 14.09
C LEU A 72 7.45 14.16 14.19
N PRO A 73 8.18 13.05 14.44
CA PRO A 73 9.64 13.06 14.35
C PRO A 73 10.09 13.62 12.99
N PRO A 74 11.11 14.51 12.94
CA PRO A 74 11.45 15.25 11.72
C PRO A 74 11.68 14.37 10.48
N ASP A 75 12.42 13.28 10.62
CA ASP A 75 12.71 12.37 9.50
C ASP A 75 11.44 11.66 8.99
N PHE A 76 10.56 11.28 9.92
CA PHE A 76 9.30 10.63 9.57
C PHE A 76 8.33 11.61 8.90
N ALA A 77 8.28 12.86 9.39
CA ALA A 77 7.53 13.93 8.75
C ALA A 77 8.05 14.21 7.34
N ALA A 78 9.37 14.33 7.16
CA ALA A 78 9.99 14.54 5.85
C ALA A 78 9.68 13.39 4.88
N TRP A 79 9.76 12.15 5.35
CA TRP A 79 9.39 10.98 4.54
C TRP A 79 7.90 11.00 4.15
N LEU A 80 6.98 11.28 5.08
CA LEU A 80 5.54 11.39 4.79
C LEU A 80 5.21 12.54 3.84
N THR A 81 5.85 13.69 3.99
CA THR A 81 5.72 14.85 3.09
C THR A 81 6.17 14.55 1.67
N SER A 82 7.01 13.52 1.46
CA SER A 82 7.46 13.14 0.11
C SER A 82 6.37 12.49 -0.77
N PHE A 83 5.25 12.06 -0.19
CA PHE A 83 4.17 11.40 -0.93
C PHE A 83 3.13 12.40 -1.43
N ASP A 84 2.80 12.33 -2.72
CA ASP A 84 1.74 13.17 -3.30
C ASP A 84 0.34 12.65 -2.92
N LEU A 85 0.21 11.34 -2.72
CA LEU A 85 -1.02 10.66 -2.36
C LEU A 85 -0.78 9.69 -1.22
N ILE A 86 -1.63 9.76 -0.21
CA ILE A 86 -1.75 8.75 0.84
C ILE A 86 -3.15 8.15 0.75
N LEU A 87 -3.22 6.84 0.52
CA LEU A 87 -4.44 6.07 0.50
C LEU A 87 -4.54 5.24 1.78
N ASN A 88 -5.46 5.64 2.65
CA ASN A 88 -5.65 5.04 3.97
C ASN A 88 -6.78 4.02 4.01
N PHE A 89 -6.44 2.83 4.47
CA PHE A 89 -7.36 1.77 4.90
C PHE A 89 -7.08 1.31 6.34
N TRP A 90 -6.28 2.05 7.11
CA TRP A 90 -6.19 1.82 8.55
C TRP A 90 -7.41 2.41 9.25
N PRO A 91 -7.89 1.76 10.33
CA PRO A 91 -8.96 2.31 11.14
C PRO A 91 -8.60 3.71 11.66
N ASP A 92 -9.55 4.62 11.51
CA ASP A 92 -9.43 5.98 12.02
C ASP A 92 -10.78 6.45 12.61
N PRO A 93 -11.34 5.73 13.61
CA PRO A 93 -12.67 6.02 14.14
C PRO A 93 -12.77 7.44 14.72
N ASP A 94 -11.68 7.93 15.30
CA ASP A 94 -11.63 9.24 15.96
C ASP A 94 -11.07 10.36 15.06
N GLY A 95 -10.75 10.06 13.80
CA GLY A 95 -10.15 11.02 12.86
C GLY A 95 -8.72 11.44 13.21
N THR A 96 -8.03 10.74 14.11
CA THR A 96 -6.68 11.08 14.57
C THR A 96 -5.67 11.00 13.44
N LEU A 97 -5.75 9.96 12.60
CA LEU A 97 -4.88 9.81 11.45
C LEU A 97 -5.20 10.87 10.38
N THR A 98 -6.47 11.09 10.10
CA THR A 98 -6.94 12.11 9.13
C THR A 98 -6.45 13.50 9.52
N ARG A 99 -6.45 13.84 10.82
CA ARG A 99 -5.93 15.14 11.32
C ARG A 99 -4.44 15.35 11.09
N ARG A 100 -3.65 14.30 10.82
CA ARG A 100 -2.22 14.43 10.49
C ARG A 100 -1.96 14.89 9.07
N PHE A 101 -2.96 14.81 8.19
CA PHE A 101 -2.81 15.08 6.76
C PHE A 101 -3.82 16.14 6.29
N PRO A 102 -3.50 16.89 5.23
CA PRO A 102 -2.25 16.87 4.47
C PRO A 102 -1.09 17.54 5.21
N LEU A 103 0.15 17.12 4.92
CA LEU A 103 1.38 17.74 5.44
C LEU A 103 1.91 18.88 4.55
N HIS A 104 1.44 18.96 3.30
CA HIS A 104 1.70 20.08 2.39
C HIS A 104 0.50 20.32 1.46
N PRO A 105 0.32 21.53 0.88
CA PRO A 105 -0.92 21.90 0.18
C PRO A 105 -1.31 21.02 -1.03
N ALA A 106 -0.33 20.40 -1.69
CA ALA A 106 -0.57 19.54 -2.86
C ALA A 106 -0.80 18.06 -2.51
N GLN A 107 -0.62 17.67 -1.23
CA GLN A 107 -0.80 16.29 -0.80
C GLN A 107 -2.28 15.93 -0.76
N ARG A 108 -2.63 14.78 -1.32
CA ARG A 108 -3.97 14.21 -1.22
C ARG A 108 -3.97 13.09 -0.18
N PHE A 109 -4.92 13.14 0.74
CA PHE A 109 -5.19 12.06 1.68
C PHE A 109 -6.59 11.51 1.40
N LEU A 110 -6.66 10.26 0.93
CA LEU A 110 -7.93 9.56 0.69
C LEU A 110 -8.09 8.47 1.74
N THR A 111 -9.23 8.45 2.41
CA THR A 111 -9.54 7.44 3.43
C THR A 111 -10.74 6.61 2.98
N ALA A 112 -10.69 5.31 3.23
CA ALA A 112 -11.79 4.39 3.07
C ALA A 112 -11.88 3.46 4.29
N PRO A 113 -13.06 2.89 4.59
CA PRO A 113 -13.20 2.03 5.76
C PRO A 113 -12.21 0.87 5.72
N ALA A 114 -11.67 0.47 6.87
CA ALA A 114 -10.69 -0.61 6.94
C ALA A 114 -11.28 -1.98 6.55
N HIS A 115 -12.57 -2.17 6.84
CA HIS A 115 -13.28 -3.42 6.59
C HIS A 115 -14.21 -3.30 5.39
N PRO A 116 -14.25 -4.31 4.50
CA PRO A 116 -15.20 -4.36 3.41
C PRO A 116 -16.64 -4.30 3.91
N SER A 117 -17.44 -3.42 3.33
CA SER A 117 -18.88 -3.29 3.65
C SER A 117 -19.80 -3.97 2.63
N HIS A 118 -19.27 -4.38 1.48
CA HIS A 118 -20.03 -5.03 0.42
C HIS A 118 -19.18 -6.03 -0.39
N PRO A 119 -19.79 -7.09 -0.96
CA PRO A 119 -19.10 -7.97 -1.89
C PRO A 119 -18.96 -7.35 -3.30
N PRO A 120 -17.97 -7.81 -4.11
CA PRO A 120 -16.81 -8.55 -3.65
C PRO A 120 -15.91 -7.65 -2.79
N ALA A 121 -15.20 -8.21 -1.81
CA ALA A 121 -14.33 -7.44 -0.93
C ALA A 121 -13.28 -6.60 -1.70
N ALA A 122 -12.87 -7.03 -2.89
CA ALA A 122 -11.98 -6.25 -3.75
C ALA A 122 -12.60 -4.95 -4.28
N ALA A 123 -13.93 -4.92 -4.52
CA ALA A 123 -14.63 -3.71 -4.95
C ALA A 123 -14.51 -2.58 -3.92
N HIS A 124 -14.54 -2.95 -2.63
CA HIS A 124 -14.33 -2.01 -1.53
C HIS A 124 -12.98 -1.28 -1.62
N TYR A 125 -11.89 -2.02 -1.85
CA TYR A 125 -10.54 -1.42 -1.96
C TYR A 125 -10.33 -0.66 -3.28
N CYS A 126 -11.11 -0.96 -4.31
CA CYS A 126 -11.11 -0.24 -5.57
C CYS A 126 -11.90 1.08 -5.51
N ALA A 127 -12.97 1.14 -4.71
CA ALA A 127 -13.87 2.30 -4.62
C ALA A 127 -13.17 3.67 -4.44
N PRO A 128 -12.20 3.86 -3.52
CA PRO A 128 -11.55 5.16 -3.36
C PRO A 128 -10.73 5.59 -4.58
N LEU A 129 -10.30 4.65 -5.44
CA LEU A 129 -9.55 4.96 -6.66
C LEU A 129 -10.42 5.68 -7.70
N GLN A 130 -11.74 5.54 -7.62
CA GLN A 130 -12.66 6.25 -8.52
C GLN A 130 -12.60 7.77 -8.31
N GLN A 131 -12.29 8.23 -7.10
CA GLN A 131 -12.05 9.65 -6.78
C GLN A 131 -10.74 10.19 -7.42
N LEU A 132 -9.90 9.31 -7.94
CA LEU A 132 -8.71 9.62 -8.74
C LEU A 132 -9.01 9.57 -10.25
N GLY A 133 -10.23 9.25 -10.65
CA GLY A 133 -10.59 8.99 -12.06
C GLY A 133 -10.11 7.64 -12.58
N ILE A 134 -9.72 6.72 -11.69
CA ILE A 134 -9.22 5.39 -12.08
C ILE A 134 -10.39 4.44 -12.27
N ILE A 135 -10.41 3.78 -13.43
CA ILE A 135 -11.43 2.79 -13.77
C ILE A 135 -11.08 1.46 -13.10
N THR A 136 -12.00 0.93 -12.29
CA THR A 136 -11.84 -0.31 -11.54
C THR A 136 -12.85 -1.36 -11.99
N ALA A 137 -12.75 -1.79 -13.26
CA ALA A 137 -13.70 -2.75 -13.84
C ALA A 137 -13.44 -4.21 -13.42
N ALA A 138 -12.19 -4.56 -13.07
CA ALA A 138 -11.82 -5.89 -12.63
C ALA A 138 -11.61 -5.93 -11.10
N HIS A 139 -12.29 -6.86 -10.44
CA HIS A 139 -12.18 -7.13 -9.01
C HIS A 139 -11.35 -8.39 -8.70
N PHE A 140 -10.56 -8.82 -9.66
CA PHE A 140 -9.67 -9.97 -9.55
C PHE A 140 -8.28 -9.59 -10.06
N TYR A 141 -7.25 -10.20 -9.48
CA TYR A 141 -5.88 -10.09 -9.95
C TYR A 141 -5.28 -11.49 -9.99
N LEU A 142 -4.81 -11.91 -11.17
CA LEU A 142 -4.20 -13.22 -11.34
C LEU A 142 -2.76 -13.20 -10.83
N LEU A 143 -2.55 -13.79 -9.66
CA LEU A 143 -1.22 -14.16 -9.22
C LEU A 143 -0.72 -15.32 -10.08
N GLY A 144 0.01 -15.00 -11.14
CA GLY A 144 0.73 -16.03 -11.88
C GLY A 144 1.71 -16.77 -10.97
N VAL A 145 2.13 -17.96 -11.37
CA VAL A 145 3.36 -18.57 -10.84
C VAL A 145 4.46 -18.16 -11.80
N GLY A 146 5.31 -17.21 -11.40
CA GLY A 146 6.55 -17.00 -12.14
C GLY A 146 7.39 -18.26 -11.97
N ARG A 147 7.90 -18.85 -13.06
CA ARG A 147 8.99 -19.84 -12.94
C ARG A 147 10.08 -19.15 -12.14
N GLY A 148 10.26 -19.53 -10.87
CA GLY A 148 11.26 -18.92 -10.01
C GLY A 148 12.60 -18.88 -10.75
N ARG A 149 13.35 -17.79 -10.59
CA ARG A 149 14.76 -17.78 -11.03
C ARG A 149 15.42 -18.98 -10.39
N ARG A 150 15.65 -20.04 -11.19
CA ARG A 150 16.48 -21.17 -10.77
C ARG A 150 17.86 -20.57 -10.58
N ASN A 151 18.30 -20.43 -9.33
CA ASN A 151 19.73 -20.21 -9.09
C ASN A 151 20.46 -21.36 -9.78
N PRO A 152 21.50 -21.09 -10.59
CA PRO A 152 22.33 -22.15 -11.10
C PRO A 152 22.89 -22.94 -9.90
N PRO A 153 22.97 -24.29 -9.98
CA PRO A 153 23.57 -25.06 -8.91
C PRO A 153 24.99 -24.56 -8.68
N SER A 154 25.33 -24.25 -7.42
CA SER A 154 26.71 -23.95 -7.03
C SER A 154 27.62 -25.07 -7.53
N PRO A 155 28.76 -24.76 -8.18
CA PRO A 155 29.69 -25.80 -8.54
C PRO A 155 30.15 -26.51 -7.26
N LEU A 156 29.84 -27.81 -7.19
CA LEU A 156 30.36 -28.71 -6.17
C LEU A 156 31.87 -28.57 -6.15
N SER A 157 32.42 -28.15 -5.00
CA SER A 157 33.84 -28.35 -4.70
C SER A 157 34.09 -29.85 -4.70
N ALA A 158 34.71 -30.36 -5.76
CA ALA A 158 35.26 -31.70 -5.82
C ALA A 158 36.63 -31.72 -5.09
N PRO A 159 37.09 -32.91 -4.65
CA PRO A 159 37.78 -33.14 -3.37
C PRO A 159 39.22 -32.64 -3.28
#